data_AF-A0AAW4TJ75-F1
#
_entry.id   AF-A0AAW4TJ75-F1
#
_cell.length_a   1.000
_cell.length_b   1.000
_cell.length_c   1.000
_cell.angle_alpha   90.00
_cell.angle_beta   90.00
_cell.angle_gamma   90.00
#
_symmetry.space_group_name_H-M   'P 1'
#
loop_
_entity.id
_entity.type
_entity.pdbx_description
1 polymer ?
#
loop_
_entity_poly.entity_id
_entity_poly.type
_entity_poly.pdbx_seq_one_letter_code
_entity_poly.pdbx_strand_id
1 'polypeptide(L)'
;MQSELPMADAVPHGINKAKILSQVRNKFEGALANDTKWNELISFMRALDEWRPSYRSKWVNGHVSKWDVEWFYHLPFPFVGVEWMDIGLHQSASVTHEAVDHSALVLSKLAEIGFEFEARGGVARVWGYAPKSYEDFPPDASR
;
A
#
# COMPACT_ATOMS: atom_id res chain seq x y z
N MET A 1 12.20 -0.09 -27.03
CA MET A 1 12.41 -0.35 -25.60
C MET A 1 11.08 -0.19 -24.92
N GLN A 2 10.43 -1.28 -24.50
CA GLN A 2 9.39 -1.14 -23.48
C GLN A 2 10.14 -0.72 -22.21
N SER A 3 9.86 0.48 -21.69
CA SER A 3 10.36 0.87 -20.38
C SER A 3 9.68 -0.04 -19.36
N GLU A 4 10.44 -0.84 -18.62
CA GLU A 4 9.90 -1.60 -17.49
C GLU A 4 9.23 -0.62 -16.51
N LEU A 5 8.01 -0.97 -16.07
CA LEU A 5 7.28 -0.15 -15.11
C LEU A 5 8.05 -0.08 -13.78
N PRO A 6 8.00 1.04 -13.06
CA PRO A 6 8.71 1.15 -11.78
C PRO A 6 8.19 0.11 -10.78
N MET A 7 9.12 -0.48 -10.03
CA MET A 7 8.88 -1.47 -8.98
C MET A 7 9.30 -0.90 -7.62
N ALA A 8 9.08 -1.64 -6.53
CA ALA A 8 9.16 -1.15 -5.15
C ALA A 8 10.48 -0.42 -4.81
N ASP A 9 11.58 -0.82 -5.44
CA ASP A 9 12.91 -0.28 -5.23
C ASP A 9 13.24 0.96 -6.07
N ALA A 10 12.36 1.34 -7.00
CA ALA A 10 12.50 2.52 -7.87
C ALA A 10 12.71 3.78 -7.03
N VAL A 11 13.68 4.61 -7.43
CA VAL A 11 14.03 5.83 -6.70
C VAL A 11 13.79 7.04 -7.61
N PRO A 12 12.73 7.83 -7.35
CA PRO A 12 12.48 9.05 -8.10
C PRO A 12 13.63 10.04 -7.99
N HIS A 13 13.80 10.89 -9.02
CA HIS A 13 14.82 11.93 -9.02
C HIS A 13 14.70 12.83 -7.79
N GLY A 14 15.83 13.13 -7.15
CA GLY A 14 15.89 13.94 -5.93
C GLY A 14 15.62 13.19 -4.62
N ILE A 15 15.23 11.90 -4.67
CA ILE A 15 15.07 11.07 -3.47
C ILE A 15 16.42 10.49 -3.02
N ASN A 16 16.74 10.65 -1.74
CA ASN A 16 17.92 10.06 -1.12
C ASN A 16 17.56 8.80 -0.32
N LYS A 17 17.72 7.62 -0.94
CA LYS A 17 17.41 6.31 -0.33
C LYS A 17 18.21 6.04 0.95
N ALA A 18 19.46 6.49 1.02
CA ALA A 18 20.30 6.32 2.22
C ALA A 18 19.78 7.13 3.41
N LYS A 19 19.29 8.35 3.16
CA LYS A 19 18.63 9.18 4.19
C LYS A 19 17.36 8.51 4.70
N ILE A 20 16.53 7.96 3.81
CA ILE A 20 15.31 7.22 4.19
C ILE A 20 15.69 6.03 5.08
N LEU A 21 16.65 5.20 4.66
CA LEU A 21 17.13 4.06 5.45
C LEU A 21 17.65 4.47 6.83
N SER A 22 18.36 5.61 6.93
CA SER A 22 18.81 6.14 8.22
C SER A 22 17.63 6.56 9.10
N GLN A 23 16.60 7.21 8.55
CA GLN A 23 15.39 7.55 9.29
C GLN A 23 14.65 6.31 9.77
N VAL A 24 14.54 5.30 8.91
CA VAL A 24 13.90 4.03 9.23
C VAL A 24 14.57 3.39 10.45
N ARG A 25 15.90 3.23 10.40
CA ARG A 25 16.68 2.60 11.48
C ARG A 25 16.58 3.32 12.82
N ASN A 26 16.33 4.63 12.78
CA ASN A 26 16.23 5.45 13.99
C ASN A 26 14.81 5.48 14.58
N LYS A 27 13.78 5.24 13.77
CA LYS A 27 12.36 5.42 14.15
C LYS A 27 11.64 4.10 14.42
N PHE A 28 12.04 3.03 13.77
CA PHE A 28 11.33 1.75 13.78
C PHE A 28 12.17 0.63 14.36
N GLU A 29 11.50 -0.32 15.00
CA GLU A 29 12.12 -1.49 15.63
C GLU A 29 12.49 -2.57 14.61
N GLY A 30 11.77 -2.62 13.48
CA GLY A 30 12.01 -3.59 12.43
C GLY A 30 11.12 -3.39 11.21
N ALA A 31 11.55 -3.94 10.08
CA ALA A 31 10.75 -4.00 8.86
C ALA A 31 9.76 -5.17 8.93
N LEU A 32 8.51 -4.92 8.54
CA LEU A 32 7.45 -5.93 8.41
C LEU A 32 7.21 -6.32 6.93
N ALA A 33 7.58 -5.43 6.01
CA ALA A 33 7.57 -5.65 4.59
C ALA A 33 8.95 -5.41 3.95
N ASN A 34 9.14 -5.93 2.75
CA ASN A 34 10.34 -5.77 1.94
C ASN A 34 9.96 -5.60 0.46
N ASP A 35 10.95 -5.29 -0.38
CA ASP A 35 10.72 -5.04 -1.81
C ASP A 35 10.08 -6.26 -2.51
N THR A 36 10.36 -7.50 -2.09
CA THR A 36 9.70 -8.70 -2.63
C THR A 36 8.19 -8.66 -2.40
N LYS A 37 7.74 -8.48 -1.15
CA LYS A 37 6.31 -8.42 -0.82
C LYS A 37 5.62 -7.27 -1.57
N TRP A 38 6.27 -6.10 -1.61
CA TRP A 38 5.75 -4.94 -2.34
C TRP A 38 5.67 -5.18 -3.84
N ASN A 39 6.66 -5.82 -4.46
CA ASN A 39 6.65 -6.15 -5.88
C ASN A 39 5.54 -7.14 -6.23
N GLU A 40 5.27 -8.12 -5.37
CA GLU A 40 4.16 -9.07 -5.56
C GLU A 40 2.81 -8.35 -5.49
N LEU A 41 2.62 -7.44 -4.53
CA LEU A 41 1.41 -6.61 -4.44
C LEU A 41 1.24 -5.74 -5.69
N ILE A 42 2.28 -5.03 -6.10
CA ILE A 42 2.25 -4.13 -7.27
C ILE A 42 1.90 -4.93 -8.53
N SER A 43 2.53 -6.08 -8.73
CA SER A 43 2.28 -6.93 -9.89
C SER A 43 0.85 -7.46 -9.90
N PHE A 44 0.36 -7.92 -8.75
CA PHE A 44 -1.02 -8.38 -8.60
C PHE A 44 -2.03 -7.27 -8.94
N MET A 45 -1.89 -6.09 -8.34
CA MET A 45 -2.83 -4.98 -8.55
C MET A 45 -2.79 -4.45 -9.99
N ARG A 46 -1.63 -4.43 -10.63
CA ARG A 46 -1.50 -4.06 -12.05
C ARG A 46 -2.18 -5.09 -12.98
N ALA A 47 -2.18 -6.37 -12.60
CA ALA A 47 -2.79 -7.45 -13.35
C ALA A 47 -4.31 -7.57 -13.17
N LEU A 48 -4.92 -6.83 -12.23
CA LEU A 48 -6.38 -6.75 -12.14
C LEU A 48 -6.95 -6.04 -13.36
N ASP A 49 -7.91 -6.69 -14.01
CA ASP A 49 -8.68 -6.14 -15.12
C ASP A 49 -9.90 -5.36 -14.59
N GLU A 50 -10.32 -4.33 -15.31
CA GLU A 50 -11.50 -3.48 -15.06
C GLU A 50 -11.45 -2.57 -13.81
N TRP A 51 -11.04 -3.10 -12.66
CA TRP A 51 -10.99 -2.37 -11.40
C TRP A 51 -9.65 -2.56 -10.70
N ARG A 52 -9.13 -1.46 -10.13
CA ARG A 52 -8.00 -1.48 -9.22
C ARG A 52 -8.39 -0.79 -7.92
N PRO A 53 -8.02 -1.36 -6.76
CA PRO A 53 -8.28 -0.74 -5.48
C PRO A 53 -7.75 0.69 -5.41
N SER A 54 -8.48 1.60 -4.77
CA SER A 54 -7.87 2.85 -4.34
C SER A 54 -6.83 2.57 -3.26
N TYR A 55 -5.79 3.38 -3.18
CA TYR A 55 -4.80 3.31 -2.13
C TYR A 55 -4.42 4.69 -1.61
N ARG A 56 -3.88 4.73 -0.40
CA ARG A 56 -3.09 5.84 0.11
C ARG A 56 -1.96 5.28 0.95
N SER A 57 -0.96 6.09 1.26
CA SER A 57 0.17 5.65 2.07
C SER A 57 0.63 6.74 3.01
N LYS A 58 1.28 6.32 4.09
CA LYS A 58 2.09 7.21 4.92
C LYS A 58 3.55 6.88 4.73
N TRP A 59 4.34 7.92 4.51
CA TRP A 59 5.79 7.82 4.47
C TRP A 59 6.40 7.97 5.86
N VAL A 60 7.61 7.41 6.03
CA VAL A 60 8.36 7.46 7.29
C VAL A 60 8.65 8.87 7.79
N ASN A 61 8.63 9.86 6.89
CA ASN A 61 8.74 11.29 7.21
C ASN A 61 7.43 11.91 7.76
N GLY A 62 6.36 11.14 7.89
CA GLY A 62 5.05 11.57 8.38
C GLY A 62 4.08 12.05 7.30
N HIS A 63 4.49 12.16 6.04
CA HIS A 63 3.60 12.57 4.96
C HIS A 63 2.57 11.48 4.65
N VAL A 64 1.28 11.83 4.71
CA VAL A 64 0.16 10.97 4.30
C VAL A 64 -0.34 11.43 2.94
N SER A 65 -0.39 10.53 1.96
CA SER A 65 -0.91 10.82 0.63
C SER A 65 -2.44 10.93 0.64
N LYS A 66 -2.99 11.58 -0.38
CA LYS A 66 -4.42 11.42 -0.72
C LYS A 66 -4.67 9.99 -1.23
N TRP A 67 -5.94 9.62 -1.30
CA TRP A 67 -6.37 8.43 -2.03
C TRP A 67 -6.13 8.61 -3.52
N ASP A 68 -5.58 7.58 -4.16
CA ASP A 68 -5.33 7.48 -5.60
C ASP A 68 -5.76 6.08 -6.07
N VAL A 69 -5.96 5.89 -7.36
CA VAL A 69 -6.28 4.60 -8.00
C VAL A 69 -5.22 4.19 -9.03
N GLU A 70 -4.22 5.02 -9.26
CA GLU A 70 -3.25 4.84 -10.34
C GLU A 70 -2.03 4.02 -9.88
N TRP A 71 -2.01 2.73 -10.22
CA TRP A 71 -0.99 1.75 -9.77
C TRP A 71 0.25 1.64 -10.67
N PHE A 72 0.28 2.30 -11.83
CA PHE A 72 1.41 2.23 -12.74
C PHE A 72 2.49 3.25 -12.39
N TYR A 73 2.11 4.50 -12.06
CA TYR A 73 3.09 5.58 -11.91
C TYR A 73 2.99 6.40 -10.62
N HIS A 74 1.86 6.37 -9.90
CA HIS A 74 1.65 7.24 -8.74
C HIS A 74 2.02 6.57 -7.40
N LEU A 75 2.49 5.32 -7.46
CA LEU A 75 2.86 4.56 -6.27
C LEU A 75 3.99 5.25 -5.47
N PRO A 76 4.02 5.04 -4.14
CA PRO A 76 4.92 5.72 -3.21
C PRO A 76 6.38 5.23 -3.28
N PHE A 77 7.03 5.37 -4.43
CA PHE A 77 8.40 4.92 -4.65
C PHE A 77 9.47 5.81 -3.97
N PRO A 78 10.52 5.24 -3.35
CA PRO A 78 10.72 3.81 -3.08
C PRO A 78 9.91 3.35 -1.86
N PHE A 79 9.43 2.10 -1.90
CA PHE A 79 8.60 1.52 -0.83
C PHE A 79 9.33 1.32 0.50
N VAL A 80 10.66 1.36 0.51
CA VAL A 80 11.44 1.46 1.76
C VAL A 80 11.11 2.73 2.57
N GLY A 81 10.46 3.72 1.96
CA GLY A 81 9.93 4.90 2.64
C GLY A 81 8.51 4.76 3.18
N VAL A 82 7.82 3.64 2.95
CA VAL A 82 6.40 3.46 3.31
C VAL A 82 6.28 2.92 4.73
N GLU A 83 5.72 3.72 5.63
CA GLU A 83 5.37 3.32 7.00
C GLU A 83 4.17 2.36 7.00
N TRP A 84 3.12 2.73 6.26
CA TRP A 84 1.96 1.90 5.98
C TRP A 84 1.28 2.29 4.66
N MET A 85 0.52 1.36 4.09
CA MET A 85 -0.30 1.55 2.89
C MET A 85 -1.72 1.06 3.18
N ASP A 86 -2.70 1.93 2.96
CA ASP A 86 -4.12 1.60 3.02
C ASP A 86 -4.62 1.25 1.62
N ILE A 87 -5.47 0.23 1.52
CA ILE A 87 -6.07 -0.28 0.28
C ILE A 87 -7.59 -0.33 0.47
N GLY A 88 -8.35 0.32 -0.41
CA GLY A 88 -9.80 0.30 -0.41
C GLY A 88 -10.33 -1.05 -0.90
N LEU A 89 -11.32 -1.61 -0.19
CA LEU A 89 -11.85 -2.94 -0.46
C LEU A 89 -13.11 -2.95 -1.31
N HIS A 90 -13.68 -1.78 -1.60
CA HIS A 90 -14.94 -1.66 -2.32
C HIS A 90 -14.77 -0.89 -3.63
N GLN A 91 -15.41 -1.40 -4.67
CA GLN A 91 -15.68 -0.65 -5.88
C GLN A 91 -16.97 0.14 -5.69
N SER A 92 -16.90 1.46 -5.76
CA SER A 92 -18.10 2.30 -5.65
C SER A 92 -19.06 2.05 -6.81
N ALA A 93 -20.36 2.14 -6.51
CA ALA A 93 -21.38 2.10 -7.54
C ALA A 93 -21.18 3.24 -8.55
N SER A 94 -21.50 2.96 -9.81
CA SER A 94 -21.56 3.94 -10.89
C SER A 94 -22.93 3.87 -11.55
N VAL A 95 -23.18 4.72 -12.55
CA VAL A 95 -24.43 4.68 -13.34
C VAL A 95 -24.64 3.31 -13.99
N THR A 96 -23.56 2.56 -14.23
CA THR A 96 -23.57 1.29 -14.97
C THR A 96 -23.25 0.06 -14.12
N HIS A 97 -22.85 0.22 -12.86
CA HIS A 97 -22.42 -0.88 -12.00
C HIS A 97 -22.88 -0.67 -10.56
N GLU A 98 -23.34 -1.75 -9.92
CA GLU A 98 -23.58 -1.78 -8.49
C GLU A 98 -22.25 -1.74 -7.71
N ALA A 99 -22.32 -1.41 -6.42
CA ALA A 99 -21.15 -1.47 -5.56
C ALA A 99 -20.72 -2.93 -5.39
N VAL A 100 -19.42 -3.20 -5.52
CA VAL A 100 -18.87 -4.56 -5.39
C VAL A 100 -17.87 -4.59 -4.23
N ASP A 101 -18.04 -5.57 -3.35
CA ASP A 101 -17.08 -5.87 -2.29
C ASP A 101 -16.01 -6.84 -2.80
N HIS A 102 -14.76 -6.35 -2.84
CA HIS A 102 -13.58 -7.10 -3.28
C HIS A 102 -12.70 -7.53 -2.09
N SER A 103 -13.22 -7.46 -0.86
CA SER A 103 -12.49 -7.81 0.37
C SER A 103 -11.89 -9.21 0.29
N ALA A 104 -12.64 -10.22 -0.14
CA ALA A 104 -12.13 -11.59 -0.24
C ALA A 104 -10.88 -11.68 -1.14
N LEU A 105 -10.93 -11.04 -2.32
CA LEU A 105 -9.82 -11.05 -3.28
C LEU A 105 -8.57 -10.37 -2.70
N VAL A 106 -8.72 -9.15 -2.19
CA VAL A 106 -7.59 -8.36 -1.71
C VAL A 106 -6.99 -8.97 -0.44
N LEU A 107 -7.82 -9.33 0.54
CA LEU A 107 -7.34 -9.85 1.83
C LEU A 107 -6.69 -11.23 1.68
N SER A 108 -7.24 -12.10 0.83
CA SER A 108 -6.60 -13.39 0.53
C SER A 108 -5.22 -13.19 -0.10
N LYS A 109 -5.07 -12.21 -1.01
CA LYS A 109 -3.76 -11.95 -1.61
C LYS A 109 -2.75 -11.36 -0.63
N LEU A 110 -3.18 -10.45 0.25
CA LEU A 110 -2.30 -9.90 1.29
C LEU A 110 -1.80 -11.00 2.24
N ALA A 111 -2.67 -11.94 2.61
CA ALA A 111 -2.31 -13.09 3.42
C ALA A 111 -1.35 -14.06 2.69
N GLU A 112 -1.60 -14.33 1.41
CA GLU A 112 -0.74 -15.18 0.56
C GLU A 112 0.69 -14.63 0.46
N ILE A 113 0.86 -13.31 0.27
CA ILE A 113 2.17 -12.64 0.21
C ILE A 113 2.85 -12.63 1.60
N GLY A 114 2.08 -12.85 2.68
CA GLY A 114 2.57 -12.83 4.05
C GLY A 114 2.80 -11.40 4.58
N PHE A 115 1.97 -10.44 4.19
CA PHE A 115 1.99 -9.11 4.78
C PHE A 115 1.50 -9.12 6.23
N GLU A 116 2.03 -8.21 7.03
CA GLU A 116 1.38 -7.79 8.26
C GLU A 116 0.30 -6.77 7.90
N PHE A 117 -0.97 -7.14 8.08
CA PHE A 117 -2.09 -6.27 7.74
C PHE A 117 -3.30 -6.47 8.67
N GLU A 118 -4.22 -5.51 8.63
CA GLU A 118 -5.53 -5.58 9.25
C GLU A 118 -6.58 -4.92 8.35
N ALA A 119 -7.83 -5.37 8.41
CA ALA A 119 -8.94 -4.80 7.64
C ALA A 119 -10.03 -4.24 8.56
N ARG A 120 -10.39 -2.96 8.36
CA ARG A 120 -11.43 -2.24 9.12
C ARG A 120 -12.14 -1.24 8.23
N GLY A 121 -13.46 -1.07 8.41
CA GLY A 121 -14.22 -0.01 7.74
C GLY A 121 -14.08 0.03 6.21
N GLY A 122 -13.93 -1.13 5.56
CA GLY A 122 -13.73 -1.22 4.11
C GLY A 122 -12.32 -0.85 3.62
N VAL A 123 -11.33 -0.82 4.51
CA VAL A 123 -9.93 -0.54 4.21
C VAL A 123 -9.05 -1.65 4.79
N ALA A 124 -8.10 -2.15 4.00
CA ALA A 124 -6.99 -2.96 4.49
C ALA A 124 -5.75 -2.09 4.69
N ARG A 125 -5.19 -2.06 5.90
CA ARG A 125 -3.91 -1.42 6.19
C ARG A 125 -2.81 -2.46 6.21
N VAL A 126 -1.80 -2.25 5.38
CA VAL A 126 -0.56 -3.02 5.33
C VAL A 126 0.56 -2.21 5.98
N TRP A 127 1.28 -2.79 6.94
CA TRP A 127 2.40 -2.11 7.60
C TRP A 127 3.74 -2.43 6.96
N GLY A 128 4.53 -1.40 6.68
CA GLY A 128 5.92 -1.54 6.24
C GLY A 128 6.88 -1.77 7.40
N TYR A 129 6.56 -1.20 8.58
CA TYR A 129 7.45 -1.18 9.75
C TYR A 129 6.72 -1.37 11.08
N ALA A 130 7.43 -1.85 12.08
CA ALA A 130 7.02 -1.90 13.49
C ALA A 130 7.63 -0.74 14.30
N PRO A 131 6.93 -0.19 15.31
CA PRO A 131 5.59 -0.58 15.77
C PRO A 131 4.48 -0.20 14.78
N LYS A 132 3.40 -0.98 14.78
CA LYS A 132 2.23 -0.76 13.89
C LYS A 132 1.57 0.58 14.22
N SER A 133 1.51 1.47 13.23
CA SER A 133 0.86 2.77 13.35
C SER A 133 -0.61 2.69 12.94
N TYR A 134 -1.50 3.02 13.89
CA TYR A 134 -2.95 3.05 13.71
C TYR A 134 -3.48 4.47 13.49
N GLU A 135 -2.59 5.45 13.30
CA GLU A 135 -2.95 6.83 13.01
C GLU A 135 -3.83 6.90 11.75
N ASP A 136 -4.98 7.57 11.87
CA ASP A 136 -5.94 7.73 10.77
C ASP A 136 -6.44 6.39 10.17
N PHE A 137 -6.34 5.28 10.92
CA PHE A 137 -6.96 4.01 10.54
C PHE A 137 -8.41 3.98 11.03
N PRO A 138 -9.38 3.51 10.22
CA PRO A 138 -10.76 3.39 10.68
C PRO A 138 -10.85 2.60 12.00
N PRO A 139 -11.72 3.03 12.93
CA PRO A 139 -11.93 2.28 14.16
C PRO A 139 -12.51 0.90 13.83
N ASP A 140 -12.27 -0.07 14.71
CA ASP A 140 -12.99 -1.34 14.62
C ASP A 140 -14.49 -1.04 14.70
N ALA A 141 -15.25 -1.59 13.75
CA ALA A 141 -16.69 -1.61 13.86
C ALA A 141 -17.02 -2.39 15.14
N SER A 142 -17.33 -1.65 16.20
CA SER A 142 -17.71 -2.22 17.48
C SER A 142 -18.93 -3.10 17.23
N ARG A 143 -18.85 -4.36 17.68
CA ARG A 143 -19.92 -5.35 17.65
C ARG A 143 -21.24 -4.81 18.18
#